data_AF-A0A7E6EKY6-F1
#
_entry.id   AF-A0A7E6EKY6-F1
#
_cell.length_a   1.000
_cell.length_b   1.000
_cell.length_c   1.000
_cell.angle_alpha   90.00
_cell.angle_beta   90.00
_cell.angle_gamma   90.00
#
_symmetry.space_group_name_H-M   'P 1'
#
loop_
_entity.id
_entity.type
_entity.pdbx_description
1 polymer ?
#
loop_
_entity_poly.entity_id
_entity_poly.type
_entity_poly.pdbx_seq_one_letter_code
_entity_poly.pdbx_strand_id
1 'polypeptide(L)'
;MMTMMMMIMIGRPHAVEILLSRGSEVNPRDKDGETPLHWACYWGYLHTVDILLGHNGIDVNVVDNDGDTPLHLAVRSQHYNVVCAMLSKDSVNLEIVNKEYRTPLLEAVSDGHLGIMQRLIARGANVNVVEHGGNNCLHLALKRENNFHSEVEHMTMLDQVSFHIVCDYVCVCVCVCVCVCVCICASLCVCKIDKQTEKDRQKQTLFVSQFSPTNPILHYHFLIQSQW
;
A
#
# COMPACT_ATOMS: atom_id res chain seq x y z
N MET A 1 24.12 -5.75 25.57
CA MET A 1 23.00 -5.28 24.73
C MET A 1 23.37 -5.17 23.25
N MET A 2 24.54 -4.64 22.85
CA MET A 2 24.95 -4.50 21.42
C MET A 2 25.23 -5.79 20.64
N THR A 3 25.22 -6.97 21.26
CA THR A 3 25.62 -8.23 20.60
C THR A 3 24.63 -8.66 19.52
N MET A 4 23.32 -8.43 19.71
CA MET A 4 22.32 -8.84 18.71
C MET A 4 22.34 -7.95 17.48
N MET A 5 22.33 -6.62 17.66
CA MET A 5 22.40 -5.66 16.54
C MET A 5 23.66 -5.83 15.72
N MET A 6 24.82 -6.03 16.37
CA MET A 6 26.08 -6.23 15.68
C MET A 6 26.06 -7.47 14.78
N MET A 7 25.42 -8.57 15.21
CA MET A 7 25.28 -9.77 14.37
C MET A 7 24.36 -9.53 13.17
N ILE A 8 23.33 -8.70 13.33
CA ILE A 8 22.44 -8.31 12.23
C ILE A 8 23.18 -7.43 11.24
N MET A 9 23.90 -6.39 11.69
CA MET A 9 24.70 -5.51 10.83
C MET A 9 25.74 -6.26 9.98
N ILE A 10 26.34 -7.32 10.53
CA ILE A 10 27.31 -8.16 9.81
C ILE A 10 26.61 -9.19 8.90
N GLY A 11 25.28 -9.32 8.98
CA GLY A 11 24.50 -10.25 8.16
C GLY A 11 24.66 -11.70 8.59
N ARG A 12 24.71 -12.00 9.90
CA ARG A 12 24.87 -13.36 10.45
C ARG A 12 23.57 -13.91 11.04
N PRO A 13 22.61 -14.37 10.22
CA PRO A 13 21.30 -14.85 10.70
C PRO A 13 21.41 -16.04 11.68
N HIS A 14 22.33 -16.98 11.43
CA HIS A 14 22.57 -18.12 12.34
C HIS A 14 23.03 -17.67 13.73
N ALA A 15 23.81 -16.60 13.83
CA ALA A 15 24.23 -16.07 15.13
C ALA A 15 23.05 -15.44 15.87
N VAL A 16 22.14 -14.76 15.14
CA VAL A 16 20.90 -14.21 15.70
C VAL A 16 20.01 -15.32 16.25
N GLU A 17 19.82 -16.41 15.50
CA GLU A 17 19.03 -17.56 15.93
C GLU A 17 19.60 -18.22 17.21
N ILE A 18 20.93 -18.38 17.28
CA ILE A 18 21.59 -18.90 18.49
C ILE A 18 21.40 -17.96 19.68
N LEU A 19 21.44 -16.63 19.47
CA LEU A 19 21.23 -15.68 20.55
C LEU A 19 19.78 -15.73 21.08
N LEU A 20 18.80 -15.82 20.19
CA LEU A 20 17.39 -15.91 20.56
C LEU A 20 17.08 -17.22 21.29
N SER A 21 17.58 -18.35 20.81
CA SER A 21 17.42 -19.66 21.48
C SER A 21 18.06 -19.73 22.87
N ARG A 22 19.03 -18.85 23.16
CA ARG A 22 19.64 -18.70 24.50
C ARG A 22 18.89 -17.75 25.42
N GLY A 23 17.69 -17.28 25.03
CA GLY A 23 16.85 -16.39 25.83
C GLY A 23 17.26 -14.92 25.76
N SER A 24 17.93 -14.50 24.67
CA SER A 24 18.14 -13.07 24.44
C SER A 24 16.80 -12.35 24.26
N GLU A 25 16.73 -11.10 24.71
CA GLU A 25 15.58 -10.24 24.45
C GLU A 25 15.36 -10.07 22.94
N VAL A 26 14.10 -10.13 22.50
CA VAL A 26 13.71 -10.10 21.07
C VAL A 26 13.62 -8.67 20.53
N ASN A 27 13.20 -7.73 21.38
CA ASN A 27 13.00 -6.31 21.01
C ASN A 27 13.93 -5.33 21.77
N PRO A 28 15.22 -5.64 22.02
CA PRO A 28 16.10 -4.68 22.67
C PRO A 28 16.19 -3.44 21.80
N ARG A 29 16.15 -2.27 22.44
CA ARG A 29 16.30 -0.98 21.74
C ARG A 29 17.72 -0.47 21.90
N ASP A 30 18.28 0.06 20.83
CA ASP A 30 19.54 0.80 20.90
C ASP A 30 19.32 2.28 21.28
N LYS A 31 20.34 3.12 21.08
CA LYS A 31 20.30 4.54 21.44
C LYS A 31 19.35 5.34 20.54
N ASP A 32 19.15 4.88 19.32
CA ASP A 32 18.27 5.48 18.33
C ASP A 32 16.85 4.92 18.44
N GLY A 33 16.61 4.06 19.44
CA GLY A 33 15.32 3.44 19.67
C GLY A 33 15.04 2.29 18.69
N GLU A 34 16.00 1.91 17.87
CA GLU A 34 15.87 0.88 16.85
C GLU A 34 15.94 -0.50 17.48
N THR A 35 15.09 -1.40 16.96
CA THR A 35 15.04 -2.81 17.35
C THR A 35 15.81 -3.66 16.34
N PRO A 36 16.06 -4.95 16.64
CA PRO A 36 16.76 -5.84 15.71
C PRO A 36 16.01 -5.97 14.38
N LEU A 37 14.68 -5.84 14.43
CA LEU A 37 13.81 -5.85 13.26
C LEU A 37 13.98 -4.58 12.41
N HIS A 38 14.19 -3.40 13.02
CA HIS A 38 14.52 -2.17 12.28
C HIS A 38 15.79 -2.38 11.45
N TRP A 39 16.86 -2.83 12.09
CA TRP A 39 18.14 -3.12 11.44
C TRP A 39 18.00 -4.18 10.33
N ALA A 40 17.30 -5.28 10.58
CA ALA A 40 17.11 -6.33 9.59
C ALA A 40 16.29 -5.84 8.37
N CYS A 41 15.29 -4.98 8.62
CA CYS A 41 14.48 -4.35 7.58
C CYS A 41 15.27 -3.34 6.76
N TYR A 42 16.06 -2.48 7.42
CA TYR A 42 16.87 -1.46 6.77
C TYR A 42 17.93 -2.05 5.84
N TRP A 43 18.59 -3.15 6.25
CA TRP A 43 19.61 -3.84 5.45
C TRP A 43 19.06 -4.88 4.47
N GLY A 44 17.75 -5.16 4.51
CA GLY A 44 17.13 -6.11 3.58
C GLY A 44 17.44 -7.58 3.87
N TYR A 45 17.85 -7.92 5.08
CA TYR A 45 18.21 -9.29 5.46
C TYR A 45 16.98 -10.16 5.69
N LEU A 46 16.35 -10.59 4.59
CA LEU A 46 15.13 -11.39 4.58
C LEU A 46 15.17 -12.58 5.56
N HIS A 47 16.24 -13.37 5.53
CA HIS A 47 16.33 -14.54 6.41
C HIS A 47 16.36 -14.15 7.90
N THR A 48 17.03 -13.05 8.24
CA THR A 48 17.02 -12.50 9.62
C THR A 48 15.63 -12.00 9.99
N VAL A 49 14.92 -11.34 9.06
CA VAL A 49 13.53 -10.89 9.26
C VAL A 49 12.62 -12.08 9.53
N ASP A 50 12.72 -13.16 8.75
CA ASP A 50 11.93 -14.38 8.94
C ASP A 50 12.19 -15.02 10.31
N ILE A 51 13.46 -15.10 10.74
CA ILE A 51 13.84 -15.61 12.07
C ILE A 51 13.20 -14.75 13.18
N LEU A 52 13.31 -13.42 13.09
CA LEU A 52 12.77 -12.50 14.08
C LEU A 52 11.23 -12.56 14.13
N LEU A 53 10.58 -12.58 12.96
CA LEU A 53 9.12 -12.69 12.84
C LEU A 53 8.57 -14.03 13.34
N GLY A 54 9.37 -15.09 13.28
CA GLY A 54 9.03 -16.41 13.81
C GLY A 54 9.09 -16.50 15.33
N HIS A 55 9.73 -15.53 16.00
CA HIS A 55 9.96 -15.61 17.44
C HIS A 55 8.76 -15.10 18.25
N ASN A 56 8.46 -15.77 19.36
CA ASN A 56 7.41 -15.34 20.28
C ASN A 56 7.77 -14.00 20.93
N GLY A 57 6.78 -13.11 21.03
CA GLY A 57 6.93 -11.79 21.65
C GLY A 57 7.61 -10.74 20.77
N ILE A 58 7.85 -11.02 19.48
CA ILE A 58 8.29 -10.00 18.52
C ILE A 58 7.24 -8.88 18.43
N ASP A 59 7.68 -7.63 18.59
CA ASP A 59 6.85 -6.46 18.35
C ASP A 59 7.24 -5.82 17.01
N VAL A 60 6.34 -5.92 16.05
CA VAL A 60 6.54 -5.47 14.66
C VAL A 60 6.20 -3.99 14.44
N ASN A 61 5.55 -3.35 15.41
CA ASN A 61 5.06 -1.98 15.31
C ASN A 61 5.84 -0.98 16.18
N VAL A 62 6.97 -1.41 16.76
CA VAL A 62 7.85 -0.52 17.51
C VAL A 62 8.27 0.63 16.62
N VAL A 63 8.25 1.84 17.16
CA VAL A 63 8.78 3.02 16.48
C VAL A 63 10.16 3.36 17.03
N ASP A 64 11.08 3.74 16.17
CA ASP A 64 12.38 4.30 16.56
C ASP A 64 12.25 5.75 17.05
N ASN A 65 13.38 6.41 17.27
CA ASN A 65 13.39 7.80 17.73
C ASN A 65 12.81 8.76 16.69
N ASP A 66 12.78 8.42 15.39
CA ASP A 66 12.21 9.22 14.30
C ASP A 66 10.75 8.87 13.96
N GLY A 67 10.17 7.97 14.76
CA GLY A 67 8.79 7.53 14.58
C GLY A 67 8.65 6.50 13.46
N ASP A 68 9.75 6.06 12.85
CA ASP A 68 9.71 5.05 11.82
C ASP A 68 9.52 3.67 12.46
N THR A 69 8.68 2.85 11.84
CA THR A 69 8.56 1.43 12.16
C THR A 69 9.53 0.61 11.31
N PRO A 70 9.78 -0.67 11.61
CA PRO A 70 10.59 -1.52 10.74
C PRO A 70 10.05 -1.57 9.30
N LEU A 71 8.73 -1.44 9.11
CA LEU A 71 8.12 -1.37 7.78
C LEU A 71 8.47 -0.08 7.04
N HIS A 72 8.54 1.08 7.71
CA HIS A 72 9.01 2.33 7.09
C HIS A 72 10.43 2.16 6.54
N LEU A 73 11.33 1.59 7.34
CA LEU A 73 12.72 1.35 6.92
C LEU A 73 12.81 0.36 5.75
N ALA A 74 12.03 -0.73 5.77
CA ALA A 74 12.00 -1.70 4.65
C ALA A 74 11.50 -1.07 3.34
N VAL A 75 10.51 -0.17 3.42
CA VAL A 75 9.97 0.57 2.27
C VAL A 75 11.00 1.54 1.72
N ARG A 76 11.60 2.38 2.59
CA ARG A 76 12.63 3.36 2.22
C ARG A 76 13.87 2.72 1.59
N SER A 77 14.28 1.56 2.10
CA SER A 77 15.38 0.77 1.54
C SER A 77 14.99 -0.09 0.32
N GLN A 78 13.73 -0.03 -0.13
CA GLN A 78 13.21 -0.69 -1.35
C GLN A 78 13.29 -2.22 -1.32
N HIS A 79 13.30 -2.83 -0.14
CA HIS A 79 13.45 -4.27 0.00
C HIS A 79 12.10 -4.98 -0.15
N TYR A 80 11.62 -5.13 -1.39
CA TYR A 80 10.31 -5.72 -1.72
C TYR A 80 10.04 -7.07 -1.04
N ASN A 81 11.01 -7.97 -1.01
CA ASN A 81 10.85 -9.29 -0.38
C ASN A 81 10.67 -9.17 1.14
N VAL A 82 11.39 -8.24 1.78
CA VAL A 82 11.26 -7.96 3.22
C VAL A 82 9.92 -7.33 3.52
N VAL A 83 9.46 -6.38 2.70
CA VAL A 83 8.11 -5.82 2.81
C VAL A 83 7.06 -6.93 2.70
N CYS A 84 7.20 -7.86 1.75
CA CYS A 84 6.30 -9.00 1.63
C CYS A 84 6.31 -9.90 2.88
N ALA A 85 7.48 -10.16 3.46
CA ALA A 85 7.61 -10.94 4.69
C ALA A 85 6.94 -10.22 5.87
N MET A 86 7.15 -8.91 6.02
CA MET A 86 6.50 -8.10 7.05
C MET A 86 4.97 -8.16 6.91
N LEU A 87 4.44 -7.91 5.71
CA LEU A 87 2.99 -7.88 5.46
C LEU A 87 2.31 -9.25 5.55
N SER A 88 3.08 -10.34 5.64
CA SER A 88 2.55 -11.68 5.94
C SER A 88 2.04 -11.81 7.38
N LYS A 89 2.44 -10.91 8.28
CA LYS A 89 1.96 -10.86 9.66
C LYS A 89 0.73 -9.95 9.77
N ASP A 90 -0.35 -10.49 10.33
CA ASP A 90 -1.60 -9.75 10.56
C ASP A 90 -1.47 -8.62 11.59
N SER A 91 -0.47 -8.70 12.47
CA SER A 91 -0.25 -7.70 13.52
C SER A 91 0.39 -6.41 13.03
N VAL A 92 0.84 -6.32 11.76
CA VAL A 92 1.50 -5.12 11.24
C VAL A 92 0.48 -4.01 11.02
N ASN A 93 0.72 -2.86 11.63
CA ASN A 93 -0.09 -1.66 11.44
C ASN A 93 0.48 -0.78 10.33
N LEU A 94 -0.30 -0.55 9.28
CA LEU A 94 0.09 0.22 8.09
C LEU A 94 -0.16 1.74 8.24
N GLU A 95 -0.83 2.15 9.31
CA GLU A 95 -1.30 3.52 9.52
C GLU A 95 -0.46 4.29 10.55
N ILE A 96 0.62 3.68 11.05
CA ILE A 96 1.58 4.39 11.90
C ILE A 96 2.28 5.45 11.04
N VAL A 97 2.36 6.67 11.58
CA VAL A 97 3.05 7.78 10.94
C VAL A 97 4.38 8.07 11.64
N ASN A 98 5.40 8.36 10.86
CA ASN A 98 6.67 8.85 11.36
C ASN A 98 6.61 10.35 11.69
N LYS A 99 7.73 10.95 12.13
CA LYS A 99 7.82 12.39 12.43
C LYS A 99 7.54 13.30 11.22
N GLU A 100 7.70 12.79 9.99
CA GLU A 100 7.33 13.51 8.77
C GLU A 100 5.83 13.37 8.44
N TYR A 101 5.04 12.78 9.34
CA TYR A 101 3.62 12.46 9.16
C TYR A 101 3.36 11.55 7.95
N ARG A 102 4.34 10.71 7.59
CA ARG A 102 4.20 9.76 6.50
C ARG A 102 3.92 8.38 7.04
N THR A 103 2.94 7.72 6.43
CA THR A 103 2.76 6.27 6.55
C THR A 103 3.74 5.54 5.62
N PRO A 104 3.95 4.23 5.78
CA PRO A 104 4.76 3.45 4.85
C PRO A 104 4.26 3.54 3.40
N LEU A 105 2.95 3.75 3.18
CA LEU A 105 2.40 3.97 1.84
C LEU A 105 2.82 5.32 1.26
N LEU A 106 2.76 6.40 2.04
CA LEU A 106 3.20 7.72 1.60
C LEU A 106 4.69 7.73 1.26
N GLU A 107 5.51 7.02 2.03
CA GLU A 107 6.94 6.84 1.74
C GLU A 107 7.13 6.12 0.39
N ALA A 108 6.44 4.99 0.18
CA ALA A 108 6.50 4.24 -1.07
C ALA A 108 6.06 5.07 -2.29
N VAL A 109 5.09 5.98 -2.13
CA VAL A 109 4.60 6.87 -3.19
C VAL A 109 5.60 7.99 -3.47
N SER A 110 6.15 8.61 -2.42
CA SER A 110 7.16 9.67 -2.53
C SER A 110 8.41 9.18 -3.29
N ASP A 111 8.87 7.97 -2.97
CA ASP A 111 10.02 7.36 -3.63
C ASP A 111 9.63 6.58 -4.89
N GLY A 112 8.31 6.44 -5.13
CA GLY A 112 7.63 5.80 -6.26
C GLY A 112 8.01 4.35 -6.52
N HIS A 113 7.97 3.54 -5.47
CA HIS A 113 8.16 2.10 -5.52
C HIS A 113 6.83 1.39 -5.81
N LEU A 114 6.48 1.33 -7.11
CA LEU A 114 5.18 0.80 -7.56
C LEU A 114 4.84 -0.59 -7.01
N GLY A 115 5.79 -1.53 -7.03
CA GLY A 115 5.56 -2.89 -6.53
C GLY A 115 5.29 -2.94 -5.02
N ILE A 116 5.99 -2.12 -4.23
CA ILE A 116 5.79 -2.00 -2.79
C ILE A 116 4.44 -1.32 -2.50
N MET A 117 4.13 -0.24 -3.22
CA MET A 117 2.85 0.45 -3.13
C MET A 117 1.68 -0.50 -3.40
N GLN A 118 1.71 -1.25 -4.50
CA GLN A 118 0.68 -2.25 -4.83
C GLN A 118 0.51 -3.25 -3.70
N ARG A 119 1.62 -3.70 -3.09
CA ARG A 119 1.59 -4.66 -2.01
C ARG A 119 0.94 -4.10 -0.74
N LEU A 120 1.23 -2.85 -0.40
CA LEU A 120 0.62 -2.15 0.75
C LEU A 120 -0.88 -1.91 0.54
N ILE A 121 -1.28 -1.45 -0.64
CA ILE A 121 -2.69 -1.25 -0.99
C ILE A 121 -3.44 -2.58 -0.98
N ALA A 122 -2.86 -3.65 -1.54
CA ALA A 122 -3.47 -4.98 -1.51
C ALA A 122 -3.63 -5.52 -0.08
N ARG A 123 -2.84 -5.02 0.87
CA ARG A 123 -2.94 -5.35 2.30
C ARG A 123 -3.93 -4.47 3.06
N GLY A 124 -4.49 -3.45 2.42
CA GLY A 124 -5.49 -2.54 2.99
C GLY A 124 -4.92 -1.25 3.57
N ALA A 125 -3.73 -0.80 3.14
CA ALA A 125 -3.22 0.52 3.51
C ALA A 125 -4.19 1.61 3.02
N ASN A 126 -4.46 2.59 3.88
CA ASN A 126 -5.34 3.71 3.54
C ASN A 126 -4.68 4.64 2.51
N VAL A 127 -5.28 4.77 1.33
CA VAL A 127 -4.79 5.64 0.24
C VAL A 127 -5.16 7.12 0.41
N ASN A 128 -6.09 7.42 1.32
CA ASN A 128 -6.59 8.78 1.56
C ASN A 128 -5.80 9.51 2.66
N VAL A 129 -4.67 8.95 3.09
CA VAL A 129 -3.78 9.57 4.07
C VAL A 129 -3.18 10.87 3.53
N VAL A 130 -3.01 11.84 4.42
CA VAL A 130 -2.44 13.16 4.13
C VAL A 130 -1.18 13.36 4.96
N GLU A 131 -0.10 13.80 4.33
CA GLU A 131 1.15 14.17 4.99
C GLU A 131 1.09 15.60 5.56
N HIS A 132 2.15 16.04 6.26
CA HIS A 132 2.20 17.34 6.95
C HIS A 132 1.93 18.54 6.03
N GLY A 133 2.35 18.45 4.76
CA GLY A 133 2.06 19.45 3.73
C GLY A 133 0.62 19.48 3.21
N GLY A 134 -0.29 18.65 3.75
CA GLY A 134 -1.65 18.47 3.27
C GLY A 134 -1.75 17.67 1.97
N ASN A 135 -0.64 17.09 1.51
CA ASN A 135 -0.59 16.30 0.29
C ASN A 135 -1.07 14.87 0.59
N ASN A 136 -2.04 14.39 -0.20
CA ASN A 136 -2.40 12.96 -0.21
C ASN A 136 -1.48 12.17 -1.17
N CYS A 137 -1.66 10.85 -1.25
CA CYS A 137 -0.92 10.00 -2.18
C CYS A 137 -0.95 10.52 -3.64
N LEU A 138 -2.09 11.04 -4.12
CA LEU A 138 -2.20 11.58 -5.48
C LEU A 138 -1.37 12.86 -5.67
N HIS A 139 -1.39 13.78 -4.70
CA HIS A 139 -0.58 15.00 -4.75
C HIS A 139 0.92 14.66 -4.77
N LEU A 140 1.35 13.68 -3.96
CA LEU A 140 2.74 13.24 -3.94
C LEU A 140 3.16 12.57 -5.25
N ALA A 141 2.28 11.76 -5.85
CA ALA A 141 2.51 11.15 -7.16
C ALA A 141 2.77 12.21 -8.24
N LEU A 142 1.91 13.23 -8.33
CA LEU A 142 2.04 14.33 -9.28
C LEU A 142 3.27 15.20 -9.01
N LYS A 143 3.60 15.45 -7.73
CA LYS A 143 4.80 16.21 -7.36
C LYS A 143 6.08 15.51 -7.82
N ARG A 144 6.09 14.17 -7.80
CA ARG A 144 7.21 13.36 -8.30
C ARG A 144 7.33 13.44 -9.82
N GLU A 145 6.21 13.36 -10.55
CA GLU A 145 6.17 13.47 -12.02
C GLU A 145 6.78 14.79 -12.53
N ASN A 146 6.54 15.89 -11.82
CA ASN A 146 7.10 17.19 -12.20
C ASN A 146 8.61 17.32 -11.96
N ASN A 147 9.23 16.37 -11.26
CA ASN A 147 10.66 16.40 -10.91
C ASN A 147 11.54 15.44 -11.72
N PHE A 148 10.99 14.50 -12.53
CA PHE A 148 11.79 13.54 -13.31
C PHE A 148 11.24 13.25 -14.73
N HIS A 149 12.09 13.35 -15.76
CA HIS A 149 11.80 13.04 -17.18
C HIS A 149 12.05 11.56 -17.54
N SER A 150 11.27 10.63 -17.01
CA SER A 150 11.05 9.34 -17.69
C SER A 150 9.56 9.08 -17.70
N GLU A 151 8.97 8.61 -18.79
CA GLU A 151 7.51 8.66 -19.01
C GLU A 151 6.83 7.28 -18.85
N VAL A 152 7.60 6.19 -18.72
CA VAL A 152 7.10 4.84 -19.04
C VAL A 152 6.60 4.03 -17.83
N GLU A 153 7.09 4.30 -16.62
CA GLU A 153 6.60 3.65 -15.38
C GLU A 153 5.47 4.46 -14.69
N HIS A 154 5.15 5.66 -15.20
CA HIS A 154 4.55 6.77 -14.45
C HIS A 154 3.02 6.83 -14.50
N MET A 155 2.38 6.50 -15.63
CA MET A 155 0.91 6.43 -15.72
C MET A 155 0.30 5.36 -14.80
N THR A 156 1.05 4.30 -14.50
CA THR A 156 0.54 3.20 -13.67
C THR A 156 0.31 3.58 -12.21
N MET A 157 1.07 4.55 -11.69
CA MET A 157 0.97 4.96 -10.28
C MET A 157 -0.25 5.85 -10.05
N LEU A 158 -0.46 6.82 -10.95
CA LEU A 158 -1.68 7.63 -10.97
C LEU A 158 -2.92 6.77 -11.22
N ASP A 159 -2.90 5.86 -12.19
CA ASP A 159 -4.07 5.01 -12.49
C ASP A 159 -4.45 4.13 -11.29
N GLN A 160 -3.46 3.58 -10.57
CA GLN A 160 -3.70 2.72 -9.41
C GLN A 160 -4.18 3.48 -8.19
N VAL A 161 -3.53 4.59 -7.84
CA VAL A 161 -3.94 5.43 -6.72
C VAL A 161 -5.32 6.05 -7.00
N SER A 162 -5.56 6.50 -8.23
CA SER A 162 -6.86 7.02 -8.66
C SER A 162 -7.94 5.95 -8.62
N PHE A 163 -7.68 4.73 -9.10
CA PHE A 163 -8.66 3.64 -9.05
C PHE A 163 -9.09 3.35 -7.61
N HIS A 164 -8.14 3.24 -6.69
CA HIS A 164 -8.44 2.93 -5.28
C HIS A 164 -9.11 4.10 -4.55
N ILE A 165 -8.70 5.36 -4.78
CA ILE A 165 -9.37 6.54 -4.23
C ILE A 165 -10.79 6.66 -4.79
N VAL A 166 -10.98 6.55 -6.11
CA VAL A 166 -12.29 6.68 -6.76
C VAL A 166 -13.24 5.56 -6.32
N CYS A 167 -12.75 4.33 -6.11
CA CYS A 167 -13.58 3.25 -5.57
C CYS A 167 -14.14 3.55 -4.16
N ASP A 168 -13.38 4.21 -3.28
CA ASP A 168 -13.89 4.63 -1.96
C ASP A 168 -14.96 5.72 -2.10
N TYR A 169 -14.76 6.71 -2.98
CA TYR A 169 -15.76 7.74 -3.25
C TYR A 169 -17.04 7.19 -3.92
N VAL A 170 -16.90 6.19 -4.80
CA VAL A 170 -18.04 5.53 -5.46
C VAL A 170 -18.76 4.59 -4.50
N CYS A 171 -18.07 3.86 -3.61
CA CYS A 171 -18.72 3.04 -2.59
C CYS A 171 -19.51 3.88 -1.56
N VAL A 172 -18.99 5.04 -1.15
CA VAL A 172 -19.73 5.97 -0.27
C VAL A 172 -20.96 6.55 -0.99
N CYS A 173 -20.86 6.83 -2.29
CA CYS A 173 -22.00 7.30 -3.08
C CYS A 173 -23.06 6.21 -3.33
N VAL A 174 -22.67 4.94 -3.51
CA VAL A 174 -23.61 3.83 -3.77
C VAL A 174 -24.42 3.45 -2.52
N CYS A 175 -23.90 3.71 -1.31
CA CYS A 175 -24.68 3.53 -0.08
C CYS A 175 -25.73 4.64 0.18
N VAL A 176 -25.64 5.79 -0.49
CA VAL A 176 -26.59 6.91 -0.31
C VAL A 176 -27.50 7.13 -1.53
N CYS A 177 -27.08 6.73 -2.73
CA CYS A 177 -27.82 6.98 -3.96
C CYS A 177 -28.06 5.70 -4.75
N VAL A 178 -29.22 5.09 -4.50
CA VAL A 178 -29.87 4.20 -5.46
C VAL A 178 -29.94 4.91 -6.82
N CYS A 179 -29.38 4.28 -7.87
CA CYS A 179 -29.74 4.45 -9.31
C CYS A 179 -28.91 5.28 -10.34
N VAL A 180 -27.67 5.75 -10.16
CA VAL A 180 -27.01 6.49 -11.30
C VAL A 180 -25.50 6.24 -11.56
N CYS A 181 -24.95 5.05 -11.35
CA CYS A 181 -23.55 4.76 -11.72
C CYS A 181 -23.40 3.65 -12.77
N VAL A 182 -24.01 3.83 -13.95
CA VAL A 182 -23.97 2.82 -15.04
C VAL A 182 -22.83 3.01 -16.05
N CYS A 183 -22.08 4.12 -16.12
CA CYS A 183 -21.31 4.39 -17.35
C CYS A 183 -19.78 4.60 -17.28
N ILE A 184 -19.08 4.35 -16.16
CA ILE A 184 -17.58 4.42 -16.17
C ILE A 184 -16.91 3.07 -15.84
N CYS A 185 -17.64 2.12 -15.25
CA CYS A 185 -17.05 0.87 -14.76
C CYS A 185 -16.93 -0.25 -15.82
N ALA A 186 -17.59 -0.11 -16.98
CA ALA A 186 -17.86 -1.23 -17.88
C ALA A 186 -16.65 -1.76 -18.68
N SER A 187 -15.51 -1.05 -18.71
CA SER A 187 -14.35 -1.47 -19.52
C SER A 187 -13.20 -2.09 -18.72
N LEU A 188 -13.22 -2.05 -17.38
CA LEU A 188 -12.13 -2.59 -16.54
C LEU A 188 -12.61 -3.47 -15.36
N CYS A 189 -13.91 -3.53 -15.05
CA CYS A 189 -14.46 -4.46 -14.06
C CYS A 189 -14.58 -5.89 -14.61
N VAL A 190 -13.48 -6.51 -15.03
CA VAL A 190 -13.42 -7.97 -15.16
C VAL A 190 -13.18 -8.58 -13.79
N CYS A 191 -14.31 -8.86 -13.12
CA CYS A 191 -14.56 -9.99 -12.22
C CYS A 191 -13.36 -10.62 -11.47
N LYS A 192 -13.24 -10.27 -10.18
CA LYS A 192 -12.94 -11.23 -9.10
C LYS A 192 -13.94 -11.02 -7.97
N ILE A 193 -15.21 -11.29 -8.25
CA ILE A 193 -16.23 -11.46 -7.20
C ILE A 193 -16.65 -12.92 -7.25
N ASP A 194 -16.51 -13.59 -6.11
CA ASP A 194 -16.66 -15.03 -5.90
C ASP A 194 -17.94 -15.63 -6.49
N LYS A 195 -17.81 -16.86 -6.98
CA LYS A 195 -18.83 -17.69 -7.67
C LYS A 195 -20.13 -17.94 -6.89
N GLN A 196 -20.26 -17.47 -5.66
CA GLN A 196 -21.42 -17.74 -4.82
C GLN A 196 -22.57 -16.74 -5.03
N THR A 197 -22.28 -15.52 -5.50
CA THR A 197 -23.25 -14.42 -5.63
C THR A 197 -24.07 -14.40 -6.93
N GLU A 198 -23.73 -15.23 -7.92
CA GLU A 198 -24.40 -15.29 -9.23
C GLU A 198 -25.81 -15.91 -9.14
N LYS A 199 -26.02 -16.82 -8.20
CA LYS A 199 -27.26 -17.61 -8.11
C LYS A 199 -28.45 -16.81 -7.59
N ASP A 200 -28.20 -15.75 -6.83
CA ASP A 200 -29.25 -14.89 -6.27
C ASP A 200 -29.68 -13.78 -7.24
N ARG A 201 -28.80 -13.40 -8.18
CA ARG A 201 -29.06 -12.29 -9.12
C ARG A 201 -30.03 -12.64 -10.26
N GLN A 202 -30.11 -13.92 -10.66
CA GLN A 202 -30.98 -14.36 -11.76
C GLN A 202 -32.49 -14.36 -11.41
N LYS A 203 -32.87 -14.19 -10.14
CA LYS A 203 -34.29 -14.15 -9.75
C LYS A 203 -34.93 -12.77 -9.86
N GLN A 204 -34.17 -11.69 -10.01
CA GLN A 204 -34.69 -10.32 -9.95
C GLN A 204 -34.86 -9.63 -11.31
N THR A 205 -34.35 -10.19 -12.41
CA THR A 205 -34.30 -9.50 -13.73
C THR A 205 -35.56 -9.64 -14.59
N LEU A 206 -36.67 -10.18 -14.07
CA LEU A 206 -37.90 -10.39 -14.87
C LEU A 206 -38.92 -9.24 -14.82
N PHE A 207 -38.59 -8.12 -14.18
CA PHE A 207 -39.50 -6.98 -14.09
C PHE A 207 -38.81 -5.69 -14.58
N VAL A 208 -39.59 -4.91 -15.34
CA VAL A 208 -39.30 -3.56 -15.86
C VAL A 208 -38.72 -3.53 -17.29
N SER A 209 -39.63 -3.79 -18.22
CA SER A 209 -39.65 -3.31 -19.59
C SER A 209 -40.00 -1.81 -19.70
N GLN A 210 -39.61 -1.20 -20.82
CA GLN A 210 -40.16 0.04 -21.45
C GLN A 210 -39.74 1.39 -20.85
N PHE A 211 -38.94 2.18 -21.60
CA PHE A 211 -39.30 3.50 -22.14
C PHE A 211 -38.16 4.06 -23.03
N SER A 212 -38.55 4.66 -24.17
CA SER A 212 -37.71 5.22 -25.25
C SER A 212 -37.72 6.77 -25.21
N PRO A 213 -37.10 7.54 -26.16
CA PRO A 213 -36.10 8.58 -25.90
C PRO A 213 -36.65 10.01 -26.07
N THR A 214 -35.93 11.06 -25.62
CA THR A 214 -35.95 12.46 -26.16
C THR A 214 -35.34 13.46 -25.16
N ASN A 215 -34.11 13.95 -25.38
CA ASN A 215 -33.83 15.34 -25.78
C ASN A 215 -32.32 15.71 -25.69
N PRO A 216 -31.86 16.63 -26.56
CA PRO A 216 -30.46 17.05 -26.73
C PRO A 216 -30.15 18.28 -25.86
N ILE A 217 -28.88 18.47 -25.48
CA ILE A 217 -28.18 19.76 -25.23
C ILE A 217 -26.82 19.40 -24.60
N LEU A 218 -25.75 19.43 -25.41
CA LEU A 218 -24.51 20.16 -25.15
C LEU A 218 -23.49 19.83 -26.24
N HIS A 219 -23.53 20.68 -27.25
CA HIS A 219 -22.48 20.93 -28.22
C HIS A 219 -21.27 21.52 -27.48
N TYR A 220 -20.12 20.84 -27.45
CA TYR A 220 -18.83 21.52 -27.60
C TYR A 220 -17.86 20.58 -28.32
N HIS A 221 -17.25 21.18 -29.32
CA HIS A 221 -16.61 20.58 -30.47
C HIS A 221 -15.10 20.71 -30.25
N PHE A 222 -14.35 19.62 -30.23
CA PHE A 222 -12.94 19.69 -30.62
C PHE A 222 -12.56 18.44 -31.42
N LEU A 223 -12.26 18.72 -32.69
CA LEU A 223 -11.82 17.80 -33.71
C LEU A 223 -10.36 17.41 -33.45
N ILE A 224 -10.08 16.12 -33.41
CA ILE A 224 -8.92 15.53 -34.10
C ILE A 224 -9.43 14.27 -34.81
N GLN A 225 -9.93 14.45 -36.04
CA GLN A 225 -9.76 13.46 -37.11
C GLN A 225 -8.25 13.50 -37.48
N SER A 226 -7.58 12.46 -37.95
CA SER A 226 -8.01 11.38 -38.83
C SER A 226 -6.86 10.38 -39.01
N GLN A 227 -7.19 9.08 -39.04
CA GLN A 227 -6.84 8.06 -40.05
C GLN A 227 -5.34 7.86 -40.38
N TRP A 228 -4.74 6.67 -40.24
CA TRP A 228 -5.16 5.34 -40.71
C TRP A 228 -4.94 4.24 -39.66
#